data_AF-A0A1I8NKY0-F1
#
_entry.id   AF-A0A1I8NKY0-F1
#
_cell.length_a   1.000
_cell.length_b   1.000
_cell.length_c   1.000
_cell.angle_alpha   90.00
_cell.angle_beta   90.00
_cell.angle_gamma   90.00
#
_symmetry.space_group_name_H-M   'P 1'
#
loop_
_entity.id
_entity.type
_entity.pdbx_description
1 polymer ?
#
loop_
_entity_poly.entity_id
_entity_poly.type
_entity_poly.pdbx_seq_one_letter_code
_entity_poly.pdbx_strand_id
1 'polypeptide(L)'
;MSFAVLTLITPESGNFLATLVVPNAWKMGRVVPLLKPGKDASKSDSYRLISLLSPVAKTLKALLLPSIRECFPVADHQHGFRKLHSTTTALHAISTHVSRGLNQNRPCDRTVMVALNLSKAFDTVNHATLSEERTD
;
A
#
# COMPACT_ATOMS: atom_id res chain seq x y z
N MET A 1 -24.85 -10.35 -4.59
CA MET A 1 -24.11 -11.62 -4.41
C MET A 1 -22.95 -11.53 -3.41
N SER A 2 -22.33 -10.36 -3.16
CA SER A 2 -21.19 -10.24 -2.21
C SER A 2 -21.57 -10.29 -0.70
N PHE A 3 -22.80 -9.91 -0.34
CA PHE A 3 -23.20 -9.74 1.07
C PHE A 3 -23.54 -11.03 1.81
N ALA A 4 -24.01 -12.08 1.11
CA ALA A 4 -24.41 -13.35 1.75
C ALA A 4 -23.22 -14.15 2.30
N VAL A 5 -22.02 -13.94 1.75
CA VAL A 5 -20.83 -14.73 2.12
C VAL A 5 -20.32 -14.35 3.51
N LEU A 6 -20.44 -13.09 3.92
CA LEU A 6 -19.92 -12.66 5.23
C LEU A 6 -20.77 -13.17 6.39
N THR A 7 -22.09 -13.25 6.21
CA THR A 7 -23.06 -13.70 7.23
C THR A 7 -22.90 -15.19 7.57
N LEU A 8 -22.44 -16.00 6.62
CA LEU A 8 -22.33 -17.45 6.79
C LEU A 8 -21.09 -17.90 7.59
N ILE A 9 -20.14 -17.00 7.89
CA ILE A 9 -18.82 -17.39 8.41
C ILE A 9 -18.75 -17.32 9.94
N THR A 10 -19.53 -16.48 10.63
CA THR A 10 -19.65 -16.49 12.12
C THR A 10 -20.93 -15.76 12.59
N PRO A 11 -21.57 -16.16 13.71
CA PRO A 11 -22.71 -15.44 14.28
C PRO A 11 -22.39 -13.99 14.70
N GLU A 12 -21.12 -13.66 14.96
CA GLU A 12 -20.68 -12.29 15.28
C GLU A 12 -20.69 -11.34 14.07
N SER A 13 -20.76 -11.86 12.84
CA SER A 13 -20.78 -11.06 11.62
C SER A 13 -22.05 -10.20 11.49
N GLY A 14 -23.19 -10.68 11.99
CA GLY A 14 -24.46 -9.95 11.98
C GLY A 14 -24.43 -8.69 12.85
N ASN A 15 -23.68 -8.74 13.96
CA ASN A 15 -23.59 -7.62 14.89
C ASN A 15 -22.70 -6.48 14.34
N PHE A 16 -21.63 -6.80 13.61
CA PHE A 16 -20.81 -5.78 12.93
C PHE A 16 -21.59 -5.00 11.89
N LEU A 17 -22.41 -5.66 11.06
CA LEU A 17 -23.13 -4.97 9.99
C LEU A 17 -24.17 -3.98 10.52
N ALA A 18 -24.76 -4.26 11.70
CA ALA A 18 -25.71 -3.37 12.34
C ALA A 18 -25.03 -2.21 13.10
N THR A 19 -23.86 -2.46 13.71
CA THR A 19 -23.19 -1.47 14.60
C THR A 19 -22.02 -0.76 13.94
N LEU A 20 -21.53 -1.25 12.81
CA LEU A 20 -20.26 -0.89 12.17
C LEU A 20 -19.03 -1.06 13.08
N VAL A 21 -19.15 -1.82 14.19
CA VAL A 21 -18.06 -2.09 15.12
C VAL A 21 -17.38 -3.41 14.78
N VAL A 22 -16.15 -3.34 14.27
CA VAL A 22 -15.37 -4.54 13.94
C VAL A 22 -15.03 -5.29 15.24
N PRO A 23 -15.34 -6.60 15.35
CA PRO A 23 -15.03 -7.40 16.53
C PRO A 23 -13.52 -7.46 16.80
N ASN A 24 -13.12 -7.48 18.07
CA ASN A 24 -11.69 -7.53 18.43
C ASN A 24 -11.02 -8.81 17.93
N ALA A 25 -11.73 -9.93 17.92
CA ALA A 25 -11.22 -11.19 17.36
C ALA A 25 -10.79 -11.05 15.89
N TRP A 26 -11.48 -10.20 15.11
CA TRP A 26 -11.14 -9.99 13.69
C TRP A 26 -9.93 -9.08 13.53
N LYS A 27 -9.72 -8.14 14.46
CA LYS A 27 -8.57 -7.22 14.48
C LYS A 27 -7.25 -7.91 14.84
N MET A 28 -7.31 -9.07 15.49
CA MET A 28 -6.12 -9.85 15.82
C MET A 28 -5.46 -10.42 14.56
N GLY A 29 -4.13 -10.28 14.49
CA GLY A 29 -3.31 -10.81 13.41
C GLY A 29 -2.04 -11.48 13.94
N ARG A 30 -1.54 -12.47 13.20
CA ARG A 30 -0.28 -13.14 13.53
C ARG A 30 0.88 -12.41 12.85
N VAL A 31 1.87 -11.98 13.62
CA VAL A 31 3.09 -11.38 13.06
C VAL A 31 4.10 -12.49 12.73
N VAL A 32 4.60 -12.48 11.50
CA VAL A 32 5.62 -13.41 11.01
C VAL A 32 6.86 -12.63 10.57
N PRO A 33 8.03 -12.84 11.19
CA PRO A 33 9.27 -12.22 10.75
C PRO A 33 9.85 -12.97 9.54
N LEU A 34 10.12 -12.26 8.44
CA LEU A 34 10.80 -12.79 7.26
C LEU A 34 12.19 -12.18 7.10
N LEU A 35 13.21 -13.02 7.06
CA LEU A 35 14.60 -12.57 6.87
C LEU A 35 14.77 -11.94 5.49
N LYS A 36 15.36 -10.74 5.43
CA LYS A 36 15.73 -10.07 4.18
C LYS A 36 16.84 -10.87 3.50
N PRO A 37 16.78 -11.07 2.17
CA PRO A 37 17.84 -11.76 1.44
C PRO A 37 19.22 -11.13 1.68
N GLY A 38 20.22 -11.95 1.98
CA GLY A 38 21.61 -11.52 2.19
C GLY A 38 21.84 -10.71 3.46
N LYS A 39 20.92 -10.70 4.43
CA LYS A 39 21.08 -10.02 5.72
C LYS A 39 21.36 -11.02 6.86
N ASP A 40 22.06 -10.54 7.88
CA ASP A 40 22.49 -11.29 9.05
C ASP A 40 21.30 -11.62 9.98
N ALA A 41 21.05 -12.91 10.22
CA ALA A 41 19.94 -13.39 11.02
C ALA A 41 20.04 -13.01 12.52
N SER A 42 21.22 -12.61 13.01
CA SER A 42 21.38 -12.19 14.41
C SER A 42 20.82 -10.80 14.71
N LYS A 43 20.56 -9.97 13.68
CA LYS A 43 20.10 -8.59 13.82
C LYS A 43 18.60 -8.48 13.60
N SER A 44 17.89 -7.81 14.51
CA SER A 44 16.43 -7.59 14.42
C SER A 44 16.01 -6.83 13.15
N ASP A 45 16.79 -5.83 12.74
CA ASP A 45 16.53 -5.04 11.52
C ASP A 45 16.68 -5.85 10.21
N SER A 46 17.23 -7.05 10.27
CA SER A 46 17.32 -7.95 9.12
C SER A 46 15.97 -8.57 8.75
N TYR A 47 14.95 -8.46 9.59
CA TYR A 47 13.64 -9.04 9.33
C TYR A 47 12.65 -8.00 8.79
N ARG A 48 11.67 -8.49 8.01
CA ARG A 48 10.44 -7.78 7.64
C ARG A 48 9.31 -8.42 8.45
N LEU A 49 8.63 -7.63 9.27
CA LEU A 49 7.46 -8.13 10.00
C LEU A 49 6.24 -8.12 9.07
N ILE A 50 5.58 -9.26 8.91
CA ILE A 50 4.34 -9.37 8.14
C ILE A 50 3.21 -9.72 9.08
N SER A 51 2.20 -8.85 9.14
CA SER A 51 0.96 -9.10 9.89
C SER A 51 -0.03 -9.88 9.03
N LEU A 52 -0.26 -11.14 9.37
CA LEU A 52 -1.28 -11.99 8.77
C LEU A 52 -2.61 -11.76 9.49
N LEU A 53 -3.52 -11.03 8.83
CA LEU A 53 -4.87 -10.83 9.31
C LEU A 53 -5.68 -12.13 9.31
N SER A 54 -6.66 -12.23 10.21
CA SER A 54 -7.67 -13.29 10.15
C SER A 54 -8.33 -13.35 8.76
N PRO A 55 -8.75 -14.53 8.27
CA PRO A 55 -9.41 -14.64 6.97
C PRO A 55 -10.59 -13.68 6.82
N VAL A 56 -11.37 -13.50 7.88
CA VAL A 56 -12.53 -12.60 7.88
C VAL A 56 -12.12 -11.14 7.74
N ALA A 57 -11.13 -10.66 8.51
CA ALA A 57 -10.63 -9.28 8.36
C ALA A 57 -9.97 -9.04 7.00
N LYS A 58 -9.28 -10.04 6.45
CA LYS A 58 -8.70 -9.97 5.10
C LYS A 58 -9.80 -9.83 4.03
N THR A 59 -10.89 -10.58 4.16
CA THR A 59 -12.07 -10.47 3.28
C THR A 59 -12.72 -9.10 3.41
N LEU A 60 -12.97 -8.61 4.63
CA LEU A 60 -13.53 -7.28 4.86
C LEU A 60 -12.65 -6.19 4.22
N LYS A 61 -11.33 -6.25 4.41
CA LYS A 61 -10.38 -5.33 3.75
C LYS A 61 -10.52 -5.37 2.23
N ALA A 62 -10.63 -6.57 1.63
CA ALA A 62 -10.77 -6.71 0.18
C ALA A 62 -12.09 -6.12 -0.34
N LEU A 63 -13.18 -6.22 0.43
CA LEU A 63 -14.47 -5.63 0.10
C LEU A 63 -14.46 -4.10 0.19
N LEU A 64 -13.75 -3.53 1.16
CA LEU A 64 -13.67 -2.08 1.37
C LEU A 64 -12.67 -1.37 0.45
N LEU A 65 -11.62 -2.09 0.01
CA LEU A 65 -10.50 -1.49 -0.74
C LEU A 65 -10.92 -0.74 -2.02
N PRO A 66 -11.89 -1.19 -2.84
CA PRO A 66 -12.32 -0.44 -4.02
C PRO A 66 -12.90 0.94 -3.66
N SER A 67 -13.81 0.99 -2.67
CA SER A 67 -14.42 2.25 -2.22
C SER A 67 -13.37 3.19 -1.63
N ILE A 68 -12.43 2.67 -0.84
CA ILE A 68 -11.33 3.47 -0.30
C ILE A 68 -10.48 4.05 -1.43
N ARG A 69 -10.18 3.27 -2.48
CA ARG A 69 -9.37 3.75 -3.62
C ARG A 69 -10.04 4.88 -4.40
N GLU A 70 -11.37 4.94 -4.43
CA GLU A 70 -12.09 6.04 -5.08
C GLU A 70 -11.97 7.35 -4.29
N CYS A 71 -11.81 7.27 -2.97
CA CYS A 71 -11.61 8.44 -2.12
C CYS A 71 -10.20 9.03 -2.18
N PHE A 72 -9.19 8.24 -2.58
CA PHE A 72 -7.79 8.68 -2.59
C PHE A 72 -7.25 8.74 -4.04
N PRO A 73 -7.41 9.88 -4.73
CA PRO A 73 -6.84 10.05 -6.05
C PRO A 73 -5.32 9.95 -5.98
N VAL A 74 -4.75 9.16 -6.89
CA VAL A 74 -3.32 8.92 -6.98
C VAL A 74 -2.71 9.88 -7.98
N ALA A 75 -1.56 10.49 -7.65
CA ALA A 75 -0.86 11.40 -8.53
C ALA A 75 -0.52 10.75 -9.89
N ASP A 76 -0.55 11.53 -10.97
CA ASP A 76 -0.39 10.98 -12.33
C ASP A 76 0.97 10.34 -12.60
N HIS A 77 2.01 10.80 -11.90
CA HIS A 77 3.36 10.26 -12.00
C HIS A 77 3.62 9.10 -11.03
N GLN A 78 2.63 8.67 -10.23
CA GLN A 78 2.78 7.52 -9.36
C GLN A 78 2.46 6.22 -10.13
N HIS A 79 3.47 5.35 -10.20
CA HIS A 79 3.35 4.03 -10.83
C HIS A 79 3.12 2.90 -9.81
N GLY A 80 3.56 3.09 -8.56
CA GLY A 80 3.40 2.11 -7.49
C GLY A 80 1.95 1.98 -7.04
N PHE A 81 1.49 0.75 -6.81
CA PHE A 81 0.14 0.42 -6.33
C PHE A 81 -1.02 0.93 -7.20
N ARG A 82 -0.74 1.34 -8.45
CA ARG A 82 -1.73 1.85 -9.40
C ARG A 82 -2.05 0.81 -10.48
N LYS A 83 -3.32 0.66 -10.84
CA LYS A 83 -3.73 -0.22 -11.94
C LYS A 83 -3.11 0.26 -13.25
N LEU A 84 -2.80 -0.67 -14.15
CA LEU A 84 -2.20 -0.41 -15.46
C LEU A 84 -0.82 0.26 -15.44
N HIS A 85 -0.17 0.34 -14.27
CA HIS A 85 1.18 0.86 -14.12
C HIS A 85 2.10 -0.24 -13.54
N SER A 86 3.38 -0.13 -13.86
CA SER A 86 4.43 -1.07 -13.49
C SER A 86 5.77 -0.36 -13.30
N THR A 87 6.77 -1.10 -12.81
CA THR A 87 8.16 -0.62 -12.78
C THR A 87 8.70 -0.30 -14.18
N THR A 88 8.25 -1.02 -15.21
CA THR A 88 8.65 -0.76 -16.60
C THR A 88 8.07 0.54 -17.14
N THR A 89 6.80 0.85 -16.86
CA THR A 89 6.19 2.13 -17.24
C THR A 89 6.87 3.31 -16.53
N ALA A 90 7.28 3.15 -15.27
CA ALA A 90 8.00 4.19 -14.52
C ALA A 90 9.36 4.47 -15.14
N LEU A 91 10.12 3.40 -15.42
CA LEU A 91 11.43 3.52 -16.05
C LEU A 91 11.32 4.11 -17.45
N HIS A 92 10.30 3.73 -18.22
CA HIS A 92 10.05 4.29 -19.53
C HIS A 92 9.76 5.80 -19.47
N ALA A 93 8.95 6.26 -18.52
CA ALA A 93 8.67 7.69 -18.35
C ALA A 93 9.95 8.49 -18.05
N ILE A 94 10.80 7.98 -17.16
CA ILE A 94 12.10 8.60 -16.82
C ILE A 94 13.02 8.62 -18.05
N SER A 95 13.17 7.47 -18.72
CA SER A 95 14.02 7.34 -19.91
C SER A 95 13.60 8.31 -21.02
N THR A 96 12.31 8.37 -21.32
CA THR A 96 11.75 9.29 -22.31
C THR A 96 11.99 10.75 -21.93
N HIS A 97 11.90 11.10 -20.64
CA HIS A 97 12.21 12.45 -20.17
C HIS A 97 13.68 12.82 -20.43
N VAL A 98 14.61 11.93 -20.10
CA VAL A 98 16.05 12.11 -20.34
C VAL A 98 16.35 12.24 -21.84
N SER A 99 15.85 11.29 -22.65
CA SER A 99 16.07 11.30 -24.10
C SER A 99 15.52 12.57 -24.77
N ARG A 100 14.35 13.04 -24.32
CA ARG A 100 13.76 14.28 -24.85
C ARG A 100 14.63 15.50 -24.60
N GLY A 101 15.18 15.66 -23.40
CA GLY A 101 16.08 16.78 -23.09
C GLY A 101 17.37 16.73 -23.92
N LEU A 102 17.94 15.54 -24.09
CA LEU A 102 19.17 15.34 -24.86
C LEU A 102 19.00 15.57 -26.37
N ASN A 103 17.80 15.36 -26.91
CA ASN A 103 17.50 15.51 -28.35
C ASN A 103 17.10 16.95 -28.76
N GLN A 104 17.21 17.94 -27.87
CA GLN A 104 16.96 19.35 -28.20
C GLN A 104 18.15 20.03 -28.89
N ASN A 105 17.89 21.16 -29.54
CA ASN A 105 18.92 22.01 -30.14
C ASN A 105 19.91 22.48 -29.06
N ARG A 106 21.17 22.71 -29.46
CA ARG A 106 22.21 23.11 -28.52
C ARG A 106 21.99 24.54 -28.00
N PRO A 107 22.27 24.81 -26.72
CA PRO A 107 22.63 23.83 -25.69
C PRO A 107 21.43 22.98 -25.27
N CYS A 108 21.64 21.65 -25.16
CA CYS A 108 20.57 20.72 -24.80
C CYS A 108 20.31 20.71 -23.28
N ASP A 109 19.06 20.45 -22.90
CA ASP A 109 18.66 20.28 -21.51
C ASP A 109 19.38 19.09 -20.87
N ARG A 110 19.79 19.26 -19.61
CA ARG A 110 20.40 18.21 -18.78
C ARG A 110 19.42 17.78 -17.70
N THR A 111 19.18 16.47 -17.58
CA THR A 111 18.36 15.91 -16.51
C THR A 111 19.25 15.46 -15.35
N VAL A 112 18.90 15.88 -14.13
CA VAL A 112 19.49 15.37 -12.89
C VAL A 112 18.43 14.53 -12.17
N MET A 113 18.81 13.32 -11.72
CA MET A 113 17.91 12.42 -11.01
C MET A 113 18.33 12.31 -9.54
N VAL A 114 17.38 12.47 -8.63
CA VAL A 114 17.55 12.21 -7.19
C VAL A 114 16.69 11.02 -6.81
N ALA A 115 17.31 9.97 -6.28
CA ALA A 115 16.62 8.78 -5.83
C ALA A 115 16.44 8.83 -4.30
N LEU A 116 15.19 8.83 -3.85
CA LEU A 116 14.83 8.83 -2.43
C LEU A 116 14.21 7.49 -2.04
N ASN A 117 14.52 7.03 -0.84
CA ASN A 117 13.90 5.82 -0.27
C ASN A 117 13.57 6.05 1.20
N LEU A 118 12.35 5.69 1.60
CA LEU A 118 11.87 5.85 2.97
C LEU A 118 12.24 4.62 3.81
N SER A 119 12.86 4.84 4.95
CA SER A 119 13.18 3.79 5.92
C SER A 119 11.92 3.36 6.67
N LYS A 120 11.63 2.05 6.68
CA LYS A 120 10.52 1.44 7.42
C LYS A 120 9.15 2.11 7.14
N ALA A 121 8.91 2.51 5.88
CA ALA A 121 7.79 3.37 5.49
C ALA A 121 6.40 2.93 5.98
N PHE A 122 6.13 1.63 6.12
CA PHE A 122 4.85 1.13 6.64
C PHE A 122 4.76 1.11 8.17
N ASP A 123 5.91 1.06 8.85
CA ASP A 123 5.99 1.01 10.31
C ASP A 123 6.06 2.43 10.92
N THR A 124 6.42 3.43 10.11
CA THR A 124 6.66 4.82 10.55
C THR A 124 5.51 5.78 10.22
N VAL A 125 4.37 5.28 9.72
CA VAL A 125 3.21 6.11 9.41
C VAL A 125 2.59 6.65 10.71
N ASN A 126 2.41 7.97 10.79
CA ASN A 126 1.73 8.60 11.92
C ASN A 126 0.21 8.40 11.81
N HIS A 127 -0.39 7.73 12.80
CA HIS A 127 -1.83 7.45 12.81
C HIS A 127 -2.72 8.67 13.01
N ALA A 128 -2.24 9.72 13.68
CA ALA A 128 -2.99 10.97 13.85
C ALA A 128 -3.12 11.68 12.49
N THR A 129 -1.99 11.92 11.83
CA THR A 129 -1.95 12.59 10.52
C THR A 129 -2.74 11.82 9.45
N LEU A 130 -2.61 10.49 9.43
CA LEU A 130 -3.35 9.65 8.47
C LEU A 130 -4.88 9.75 8.65
N SER A 131 -5.35 10.03 9.87
CA SER A 131 -6.78 10.15 10.15
C SER A 131 -7.34 11.54 9.82
N GLU A 132 -6.50 12.57 9.87
CA GLU A 132 -6.85 13.97 9.59
C GLU A 132 -6.92 14.29 8.09
N GLU A 133 -6.15 13.61 7.24
CA GLU A 133 -6.18 13.80 5.77
C GLU A 133 -7.55 13.45 5.14
N ARG A 134 -8.51 12.96 5.93
CA ARG A 134 -9.87 12.62 5.50
C ARG A 134 -10.85 13.80 5.57
N THR A 135 -10.49 14.93 6.20
CA THR A 135 -11.44 16.03 6.50
C THR A 135 -11.46 17.20 5.53
N ASP A 136 -10.65 17.17 4.47
CA ASP A 136 -10.63 18.19 3.40
C ASP A 136 -11.06 17.58 2.05
#